data_AF-A0A952STT2-F1
#
_entry.id   AF-A0A952STT2-F1
#
_cell.length_a   1.000
_cell.length_b   1.000
_cell.length_c   1.000
_cell.angle_alpha   90.00
_cell.angle_beta   90.00
_cell.angle_gamma   90.00
#
_symmetry.space_group_name_H-M   'P 1'
#
loop_
_entity.id
_entity.type
_entity.pdbx_description
1 polymer ?
#
loop_
_entity_poly.entity_id
_entity_poly.type
_entity_poly.pdbx_seq_one_letter_code
_entity_poly.pdbx_strand_id
1 'polypeptide(L)'
;MSQDGVSTRRSLRVSLSVVSLLACTIIATLGLISESVFAGQQVPFVVTSTHTQNTPWWIDEGDVKPAGQSGRFIVRDRHITGTFTGAISSGFTITCDANVPLATQSGPIHARMVAGEYEANITLVSSLGPTPVPCEIMDGKTYIETPAGNRVPGLLLNGRINFLSGAKGTGNVSGWLIAILDQEGHITSILASQLTIAGQWVR
;
A
#
# COMPACT_ATOMS: atom_id res chain seq x y z
N MET A 1 -72.15 -12.02 -47.28
CA MET A 1 -72.32 -12.17 -45.82
C MET A 1 -71.06 -12.79 -45.27
N SER A 2 -70.46 -12.15 -44.27
CA SER A 2 -69.08 -12.31 -43.79
C SER A 2 -68.80 -13.69 -43.17
N GLN A 3 -67.78 -14.40 -43.66
CA GLN A 3 -66.94 -15.30 -42.88
C GLN A 3 -65.54 -14.71 -42.88
N ASP A 4 -64.98 -14.47 -41.69
CA ASP A 4 -63.58 -14.75 -41.35
C ASP A 4 -63.24 -14.09 -40.02
N GLY A 5 -63.06 -14.91 -38.99
CA GLY A 5 -62.78 -14.40 -37.65
C GLY A 5 -62.41 -15.45 -36.63
N VAL A 6 -61.82 -16.59 -37.01
CA VAL A 6 -61.36 -17.59 -36.03
C VAL A 6 -60.13 -18.33 -36.54
N SER A 7 -58.94 -17.71 -36.51
CA SER A 7 -57.69 -18.49 -36.70
C SER A 7 -56.48 -17.95 -35.93
N THR A 8 -56.46 -16.67 -35.54
CA THR A 8 -55.24 -16.05 -34.99
C THR A 8 -55.10 -16.07 -33.47
N ARG A 9 -56.12 -16.49 -32.69
CA ARG A 9 -56.08 -16.40 -31.21
C ARG A 9 -55.52 -17.62 -30.47
N ARG A 10 -55.39 -18.79 -31.12
CA ARG A 10 -54.88 -20.01 -30.46
C ARG A 10 -53.35 -20.12 -30.47
N SER A 11 -52.68 -19.54 -31.48
CA SER A 11 -51.22 -19.64 -31.65
C SER A 11 -50.42 -18.82 -30.61
N LEU A 12 -50.91 -17.64 -30.20
CA LEU A 12 -50.20 -16.77 -29.25
C LEU A 12 -50.21 -17.26 -27.78
N ARG A 13 -51.23 -18.03 -27.36
CA ARG A 13 -51.32 -18.49 -25.96
C ARG A 13 -50.39 -19.66 -25.66
N VAL A 14 -50.07 -20.48 -26.65
CA VAL A 14 -49.17 -21.63 -26.50
C VAL A 14 -47.70 -21.17 -26.52
N SER A 15 -47.36 -20.15 -27.31
CA SER A 15 -46.00 -19.61 -27.37
C SER A 15 -45.60 -18.82 -26.12
N LEU A 16 -46.52 -18.07 -25.49
CA LEU A 16 -46.20 -17.38 -24.21
C LEU A 16 -45.98 -18.33 -23.03
N SER A 17 -46.68 -19.46 -22.98
CA SER A 17 -46.61 -20.40 -21.84
C SER A 17 -45.35 -21.25 -21.87
N VAL A 18 -44.85 -21.62 -23.06
CA VAL A 18 -43.58 -22.34 -23.21
C VAL A 18 -42.38 -21.43 -22.91
N VAL A 19 -42.42 -20.15 -23.32
CA VAL A 19 -41.36 -19.18 -23.02
C VAL A 19 -41.29 -18.86 -21.52
N SER A 20 -42.43 -18.80 -20.83
CA SER A 20 -42.50 -18.58 -19.38
C SER A 20 -41.94 -19.76 -18.57
N LEU A 21 -42.23 -21.01 -18.98
CA LEU A 21 -41.65 -22.18 -18.32
C LEU A 21 -40.14 -22.29 -18.56
N LEU A 22 -39.67 -22.02 -19.78
CA LEU A 22 -38.24 -22.08 -20.11
C LEU A 22 -37.44 -21.00 -19.36
N ALA A 23 -37.97 -19.78 -19.25
CA ALA A 23 -37.35 -18.68 -18.52
C ALA A 23 -37.26 -18.97 -17.00
N CYS A 24 -38.31 -19.54 -16.40
CA CYS A 24 -38.30 -19.92 -14.98
C CYS A 24 -37.31 -21.06 -14.70
N THR A 25 -37.11 -21.99 -15.66
CA THR A 25 -36.17 -23.11 -15.48
C THR A 25 -34.71 -22.64 -15.55
N ILE A 26 -34.40 -21.70 -16.45
CA ILE A 26 -33.03 -21.13 -16.59
C ILE A 26 -32.62 -20.34 -15.34
N ILE A 27 -33.54 -19.55 -14.76
CA ILE A 27 -33.28 -18.79 -13.52
C ILE A 27 -33.10 -19.73 -12.31
N ALA A 28 -33.88 -20.81 -12.23
CA ALA A 28 -33.74 -21.81 -11.17
C ALA A 28 -32.41 -22.61 -11.28
N THR A 29 -31.93 -22.88 -12.50
CA THR A 29 -30.62 -23.52 -12.68
C THR A 29 -29.45 -22.57 -12.40
N LEU A 30 -29.53 -21.28 -12.76
CA LEU A 30 -28.47 -20.30 -12.48
C LEU A 30 -28.32 -19.99 -10.97
N GLY A 31 -29.42 -20.05 -10.20
CA GLY A 31 -29.36 -19.89 -8.74
C GLY A 31 -28.62 -21.02 -8.01
N LEU A 32 -28.61 -22.23 -8.59
CA LEU A 32 -27.95 -23.41 -8.01
C LEU A 32 -26.45 -23.54 -8.37
N ILE A 33 -25.96 -22.72 -9.30
CA ILE A 33 -24.52 -22.60 -9.63
C ILE A 33 -23.90 -21.33 -9.03
N SER A 34 -24.63 -20.66 -8.13
CA SER A 34 -24.06 -19.64 -7.26
C SER A 34 -23.11 -20.35 -6.30
N GLU A 35 -21.89 -20.64 -6.76
CA GLU A 35 -20.81 -21.01 -5.86
C GLU A 35 -20.77 -19.95 -4.77
N SER A 36 -20.97 -20.37 -3.53
CA SER A 36 -20.72 -19.52 -2.37
C SER A 36 -19.27 -19.06 -2.50
N VAL A 37 -19.05 -17.83 -2.97
CA VAL A 37 -17.74 -17.19 -2.91
C VAL A 37 -17.50 -16.90 -1.44
N PHE A 38 -16.98 -17.90 -0.73
CA PHE A 38 -16.48 -17.71 0.61
C PHE A 38 -15.28 -16.79 0.47
N ALA A 39 -15.42 -15.54 0.92
CA ALA A 39 -14.27 -14.69 1.15
C ALA A 39 -13.32 -15.47 2.07
N GLY A 40 -12.09 -15.73 1.60
CA GLY A 40 -11.10 -16.50 2.33
C GLY A 40 -10.91 -15.96 3.75
N GLN A 41 -10.53 -16.83 4.68
CA GLN A 41 -10.41 -16.47 6.09
C GLN A 41 -9.42 -15.31 6.24
N GLN A 42 -9.88 -14.22 6.85
CA GLN A 42 -9.04 -13.07 7.15
C GLN A 42 -8.22 -13.32 8.42
N VAL A 43 -6.89 -13.34 8.30
CA VAL A 43 -5.97 -13.50 9.43
C VAL A 43 -5.22 -12.18 9.66
N PRO A 44 -5.42 -11.49 10.79
CA PRO A 44 -4.74 -10.23 11.06
C PRO A 44 -3.23 -10.43 11.22
N PHE A 45 -2.45 -9.43 10.82
CA PHE A 45 -1.01 -9.43 11.00
C PHE A 45 -0.49 -8.04 11.33
N VAL A 46 0.65 -8.00 12.02
CA VAL A 46 1.42 -6.78 12.25
C VAL A 46 2.90 -7.09 12.01
N VAL A 47 3.56 -6.19 11.30
CA VAL A 47 5.00 -6.22 11.03
C VAL A 47 5.55 -4.84 11.40
N THR A 48 6.68 -4.81 12.10
CA THR A 48 7.34 -3.57 12.49
C THR A 48 8.83 -3.61 12.18
N SER A 49 9.40 -2.47 11.86
CA SER A 49 10.85 -2.26 11.82
C SER A 49 11.20 -0.95 12.48
N THR A 50 12.26 -0.95 13.26
CA THR A 50 12.85 0.24 13.88
C THR A 50 14.33 0.31 13.55
N HIS A 51 14.81 1.51 13.24
CA HIS A 51 16.25 1.76 13.12
C HIS A 51 16.85 1.73 14.53
N THR A 52 17.66 0.71 14.82
CA THR A 52 18.45 0.61 16.07
C THR A 52 19.91 0.32 15.71
N GLN A 53 20.85 0.56 16.64
CA GLN A 53 22.29 0.34 16.39
C GLN A 53 22.62 -1.05 15.83
N ASN A 54 21.84 -2.08 16.18
CA ASN A 54 22.08 -3.47 15.76
C ASN A 54 21.26 -3.89 14.53
N THR A 55 20.29 -3.07 14.10
CA THR A 55 19.47 -3.29 12.90
C THR A 55 19.31 -1.97 12.14
N PRO A 56 20.41 -1.32 11.73
CA PRO A 56 20.33 -0.02 11.08
C PRO A 56 19.60 -0.19 9.76
N TRP A 57 18.69 0.74 9.49
CA TRP A 57 18.25 0.94 8.12
C TRP A 57 19.37 1.55 7.30
N TRP A 58 19.53 1.07 6.08
CA TRP A 58 20.39 1.70 5.09
C TRP A 58 19.53 2.27 3.97
N ILE A 59 19.98 3.39 3.41
CA ILE A 59 19.33 4.08 2.30
C ILE A 59 20.43 4.44 1.30
N ASP A 60 20.19 4.21 0.01
CA ASP A 60 21.00 4.82 -1.04
C ASP A 60 20.40 6.13 -1.55
N GLU A 61 21.18 6.81 -2.38
CA GLU A 61 20.74 8.03 -3.03
C GLU A 61 19.67 7.74 -4.10
N GLY A 62 19.74 6.60 -4.79
CA GLY A 62 18.94 6.30 -5.99
C GLY A 62 19.36 7.16 -7.19
N ASP A 63 18.51 7.19 -8.23
CA ASP A 63 18.64 8.12 -9.36
C ASP A 63 17.85 9.40 -9.09
N VAL A 64 18.55 10.47 -8.71
CA VAL A 64 17.96 11.77 -8.36
C VAL A 64 18.13 12.75 -9.50
N LYS A 65 17.02 13.29 -10.01
CA LYS A 65 17.02 14.28 -11.09
C LYS A 65 16.05 15.43 -10.81
N PRO A 66 16.38 16.67 -11.21
CA PRO A 66 15.43 17.77 -11.11
C PRO A 66 14.21 17.51 -12.02
N ALA A 67 13.02 17.79 -11.50
CA ALA A 67 11.75 17.70 -12.22
C ALA A 67 11.50 18.98 -13.03
N GLY A 68 12.38 19.25 -14.01
CA GLY A 68 12.38 20.51 -14.74
C GLY A 68 12.60 21.72 -13.82
N GLN A 69 11.87 22.81 -14.05
CA GLN A 69 11.97 24.05 -13.25
C GLN A 69 10.97 24.12 -12.07
N SER A 70 10.44 22.98 -11.63
CA SER A 70 9.37 22.95 -10.63
C SER A 70 9.84 23.05 -9.16
N GLY A 71 11.15 23.07 -8.90
CA GLY A 71 11.70 23.01 -7.55
C GLY A 71 11.53 21.64 -6.87
N ARG A 72 11.24 20.60 -7.65
CA ARG A 72 11.06 19.21 -7.19
C ARG A 72 12.13 18.31 -7.75
N PHE A 73 12.36 17.19 -7.08
CA PHE A 73 13.17 16.08 -7.57
C PHE A 73 12.30 14.90 -7.89
N ILE A 74 12.67 14.21 -8.97
CA ILE A 74 12.27 12.83 -9.24
C ILE A 74 13.39 11.97 -8.66
N VAL A 75 13.03 11.12 -7.71
CA VAL A 75 13.91 10.08 -7.17
C VAL A 75 13.41 8.75 -7.74
N ARG A 76 14.30 7.96 -8.31
CA ARG A 76 13.98 6.62 -8.81
C ARG A 76 14.91 5.57 -8.24
N ASP A 77 14.41 4.35 -8.18
CA ASP A 77 15.19 3.17 -7.81
C ASP A 77 15.98 3.36 -6.50
N ARG A 78 15.42 4.12 -5.55
CA ARG A 78 16.03 4.29 -4.24
C ARG A 78 15.76 3.06 -3.39
N HIS A 79 16.80 2.50 -2.80
CA HIS A 79 16.71 1.34 -1.94
C HIS A 79 16.75 1.75 -0.48
N ILE A 80 15.81 1.21 0.30
CA ILE A 80 15.80 1.28 1.74
C ILE A 80 15.82 -0.15 2.26
N THR A 81 16.82 -0.51 3.05
CA THR A 81 16.94 -1.85 3.64
C THR A 81 16.85 -1.77 5.15
N GLY A 82 16.46 -2.88 5.77
CA GLY A 82 16.36 -3.02 7.22
C GLY A 82 15.87 -4.41 7.58
N THR A 83 15.42 -4.59 8.83
CA THR A 83 14.91 -5.88 9.30
C THR A 83 13.53 -5.70 9.90
N PHE A 84 12.58 -6.52 9.44
CA PHE A 84 11.25 -6.60 10.03
C PHE A 84 11.22 -7.57 11.21
N THR A 85 10.30 -7.31 12.13
CA THR A 85 9.93 -8.17 13.26
C THR A 85 8.40 -8.34 13.28
N GLY A 86 7.91 -9.40 13.93
CA GLY A 86 6.49 -9.74 13.99
C GLY A 86 6.11 -10.83 12.98
N ALA A 87 5.00 -10.64 12.26
CA ALA A 87 4.48 -11.65 11.33
C ALA A 87 5.40 -11.93 10.14
N ILE A 88 6.24 -10.97 9.77
CA ILE A 88 7.37 -11.15 8.85
C ILE A 88 8.63 -10.83 9.66
N SER A 89 9.52 -11.81 9.80
CA SER A 89 10.77 -11.67 10.57
C SER A 89 11.97 -11.92 9.69
N SER A 90 12.22 -10.99 8.76
CA SER A 90 13.31 -11.10 7.77
C SER A 90 13.87 -9.72 7.40
N GLY A 91 15.06 -9.72 6.81
CA GLY A 91 15.58 -8.53 6.13
C GLY A 91 14.65 -8.11 5.00
N PHE A 92 14.42 -6.82 4.84
CA PHE A 92 13.64 -6.26 3.76
C PHE A 92 14.46 -5.34 2.86
N THR A 93 14.01 -5.19 1.62
CA THR A 93 14.41 -4.13 0.70
C THR A 93 13.15 -3.48 0.14
N ILE A 94 13.05 -2.17 0.30
CA ILE A 94 12.03 -1.32 -0.32
C ILE A 94 12.73 -0.55 -1.44
N THR A 95 12.37 -0.81 -2.69
CA THR A 95 12.76 0.01 -3.84
C THR A 95 11.65 1.03 -4.09
N CYS A 96 11.97 2.32 -4.10
CA CYS A 96 10.97 3.37 -4.21
C CYS A 96 11.30 4.44 -5.24
N ASP A 97 10.22 4.95 -5.83
CA ASP A 97 10.18 6.12 -6.69
C ASP A 97 9.38 7.22 -6.00
N ALA A 98 9.86 8.46 -6.07
CA ALA A 98 9.22 9.60 -5.43
C ALA A 98 9.31 10.86 -6.31
N ASN A 99 8.37 11.76 -6.10
CA ASN A 99 8.44 13.12 -6.64
C ASN A 99 8.20 14.12 -5.51
N VAL A 100 9.27 14.75 -5.03
CA VAL A 100 9.25 15.53 -3.79
C VAL A 100 9.87 16.93 -3.96
N PRO A 101 9.33 17.97 -3.32
CA PRO A 101 9.98 19.27 -3.24
C PRO A 101 11.26 19.19 -2.41
N LEU A 102 12.29 19.92 -2.84
CA LEU A 102 13.57 20.05 -2.12
C LEU A 102 13.36 20.38 -0.63
N ALA A 103 12.59 21.44 -0.36
CA ALA A 103 12.46 22.00 0.98
C ALA A 103 11.77 21.07 1.99
N THR A 104 10.95 20.12 1.53
CA THR A 104 10.04 19.38 2.42
C THR A 104 10.16 17.87 2.32
N GLN A 105 10.75 17.34 1.26
CA GLN A 105 10.83 15.90 0.98
C GLN A 105 9.46 15.19 1.05
N SER A 106 8.37 15.97 0.89
CA SER A 106 6.99 15.53 1.09
C SER A 106 6.32 15.27 -0.27
N GLY A 107 5.73 14.09 -0.46
CA GLY A 107 5.08 13.76 -1.71
C GLY A 107 4.65 12.30 -1.82
N PRO A 108 4.02 11.93 -2.95
CA PRO A 108 3.68 10.55 -3.24
C PRO A 108 4.95 9.73 -3.46
N ILE A 109 4.91 8.49 -2.97
CA ILE A 109 5.97 7.49 -3.11
C ILE A 109 5.31 6.19 -3.58
N HIS A 110 5.83 5.64 -4.67
CA HIS A 110 5.46 4.31 -5.15
C HIS A 110 6.63 3.39 -4.87
N ALA A 111 6.38 2.24 -4.27
CA ALA A 111 7.46 1.35 -3.88
C ALA A 111 7.09 -0.12 -4.06
N ARG A 112 8.13 -0.93 -4.23
CA ARG A 112 8.07 -2.39 -4.15
C ARG A 112 8.87 -2.83 -2.93
N MET A 113 8.33 -3.76 -2.17
CA MET A 113 8.97 -4.34 -1.00
C MET A 113 9.20 -5.83 -1.23
N VAL A 114 10.40 -6.30 -0.89
CA VAL A 114 10.76 -7.71 -0.81
C VAL A 114 11.27 -8.00 0.60
N ALA A 115 10.75 -9.03 1.24
CA ALA A 115 11.16 -9.48 2.58
C ALA A 115 11.03 -11.01 2.68
N GLY A 116 12.13 -11.74 2.52
CA GLY A 116 12.08 -13.20 2.39
C GLY A 116 11.26 -13.64 1.18
N GLU A 117 10.21 -14.43 1.40
CA GLU A 117 9.27 -14.89 0.35
C GLU A 117 8.16 -13.87 0.01
N TYR A 118 8.04 -12.81 0.81
CA TYR A 118 7.00 -11.80 0.67
C TYR A 118 7.43 -10.74 -0.33
N GLU A 119 6.57 -10.50 -1.32
CA GLU A 119 6.67 -9.39 -2.24
C GLU A 119 5.40 -8.54 -2.16
N ALA A 120 5.53 -7.21 -2.18
CA ALA A 120 4.38 -6.32 -2.14
C ALA A 120 4.60 -5.01 -2.89
N ASN A 121 3.50 -4.44 -3.38
CA ASN A 121 3.45 -3.06 -3.83
C ASN A 121 2.98 -2.17 -2.69
N ILE A 122 3.66 -1.04 -2.50
CA ILE A 122 3.35 -0.03 -1.50
C ILE A 122 3.08 1.29 -2.20
N THR A 123 2.02 1.98 -1.79
CA THR A 123 1.79 3.39 -2.13
C THR A 123 1.80 4.18 -0.83
N LEU A 124 2.75 5.11 -0.71
CA LEU A 124 2.92 5.96 0.47
C LEU A 124 2.77 7.43 0.08
N VAL A 125 2.51 8.24 1.08
CA VAL A 125 2.69 9.68 1.04
C VAL A 125 3.64 10.04 2.18
N SER A 126 4.70 10.77 1.86
CA SER A 126 5.52 11.45 2.85
C SER A 126 4.97 12.84 3.12
N SER A 127 4.95 13.24 4.38
CA SER A 127 4.63 14.60 4.80
C SER A 127 5.56 15.04 5.92
N LEU A 128 5.82 16.35 6.02
CA LEU A 128 6.44 16.91 7.21
C LEU A 128 5.63 16.53 8.44
N GLY A 129 6.28 15.87 9.39
CA GLY A 129 5.69 15.49 10.66
C GLY A 129 5.66 16.64 11.66
N PRO A 130 4.95 16.46 12.79
CA PRO A 130 5.10 17.36 13.93
C PRO A 130 6.58 17.40 14.31
N THR A 131 7.06 18.60 14.62
CA THR A 131 8.41 18.79 15.17
C THR A 131 8.25 19.01 16.68
N PRO A 132 8.74 18.11 17.54
CA PRO A 132 9.50 16.90 17.22
C PRO A 132 8.59 15.73 16.82
N VAL A 133 9.12 14.84 15.99
CA VAL A 133 8.51 13.51 15.83
C VAL A 133 8.82 12.75 17.12
N PRO A 134 7.81 12.24 17.85
CA PRO A 134 8.05 11.41 19.02
C PRO A 134 8.75 10.12 18.57
N CYS A 135 10.07 10.05 18.76
CA CYS A 135 10.88 8.88 18.44
C CYS A 135 11.74 8.50 19.64
N GLU A 136 11.60 7.29 20.16
CA GLU A 136 12.59 6.80 21.13
C GLU A 136 13.91 6.55 20.42
N ILE A 137 14.90 7.40 20.70
CA ILE A 137 16.30 7.16 20.33
C ILE A 137 17.05 6.57 21.54
N MET A 138 18.22 5.99 21.29
CA MET A 138 19.11 5.58 22.38
C MET A 138 19.33 6.77 23.32
N ASP A 139 19.18 6.54 24.62
CA ASP A 139 19.13 7.52 25.74
C ASP A 139 17.71 7.93 26.21
N GLY A 140 16.63 7.32 25.71
CA GLY A 140 15.27 7.57 26.22
C GLY A 140 14.69 8.93 25.85
N LYS A 141 15.36 9.66 24.95
CA LYS A 141 14.85 10.88 24.34
C LYS A 141 13.80 10.54 23.30
N THR A 142 12.77 11.38 23.21
CA THR A 142 11.69 11.24 22.23
C THR A 142 11.88 12.13 20.99
N TYR A 143 13.05 12.73 20.80
CA TYR A 143 13.33 13.69 19.74
C TYR A 143 14.83 13.85 19.48
N ILE A 144 15.19 14.48 18.35
CA ILE A 144 16.56 14.85 18.01
C ILE A 144 16.72 16.37 18.05
N GLU A 145 17.76 16.84 18.73
CA GLU A 145 18.15 18.25 18.82
C GLU A 145 19.42 18.53 18.01
N THR A 146 19.43 19.66 17.31
CA THR A 146 20.62 20.25 16.69
C THR A 146 21.55 20.82 17.77
N PRO A 147 22.85 21.08 17.49
CA PRO A 147 23.74 21.75 18.43
C PRO A 147 23.25 23.12 18.93
N ALA A 148 22.35 23.76 18.17
CA ALA A 148 21.71 25.03 18.53
C ALA A 148 20.43 24.87 19.39
N GLY A 149 20.05 23.64 19.76
CA GLY A 149 18.85 23.35 20.56
C GLY A 149 17.54 23.27 19.76
N ASN A 150 17.58 23.39 18.43
CA ASN A 150 16.39 23.20 17.58
C ASN A 150 16.06 21.73 17.38
N ARG A 151 14.79 21.37 17.27
CA ARG A 151 14.33 20.00 17.00
C ARG A 151 14.40 19.68 15.50
N VAL A 152 14.93 18.51 15.15
CA VAL A 152 15.00 18.06 13.75
C VAL A 152 13.61 17.59 13.29
N PRO A 153 13.09 18.10 12.16
CA PRO A 153 11.82 17.64 11.62
C PRO A 153 11.97 16.21 11.06
N GLY A 154 10.98 15.35 11.32
CA GLY A 154 10.89 14.04 10.69
C GLY A 154 9.86 14.03 9.56
N LEU A 155 9.98 13.01 8.71
CA LEU A 155 8.99 12.69 7.67
C LEU A 155 8.06 11.62 8.20
N LEU A 156 6.75 11.89 8.15
CA LEU A 156 5.74 10.86 8.36
C LEU A 156 5.50 10.12 7.06
N LEU A 157 5.32 8.81 7.15
CA LEU A 157 4.99 7.93 6.04
C LEU A 157 3.64 7.31 6.32
N ASN A 158 2.69 7.49 5.40
CA ASN A 158 1.37 6.86 5.52
C ASN A 158 0.93 6.32 4.16
N GLY A 159 0.31 5.16 4.15
CA GLY A 159 -0.19 4.59 2.91
C GLY A 159 -0.71 3.17 3.04
N ARG A 160 -0.62 2.43 1.93
CA ARG A 160 -1.18 1.10 1.79
C ARG A 160 -0.19 0.15 1.16
N ILE A 161 -0.34 -1.12 1.50
CA ILE A 161 0.42 -2.23 0.95
C ILE A 161 -0.53 -3.28 0.38
N ASN A 162 -0.12 -3.89 -0.73
CA ASN A 162 -0.78 -5.04 -1.35
C ASN A 162 0.26 -6.12 -1.65
N PHE A 163 0.11 -7.28 -1.02
CA PHE A 163 1.05 -8.38 -1.19
C PHE A 163 0.76 -9.17 -2.47
N LEU A 164 1.83 -9.47 -3.19
CA LEU A 164 1.85 -10.17 -4.47
C LEU A 164 2.23 -11.65 -4.29
N SER A 165 3.12 -11.95 -3.33
CA SER A 165 3.58 -13.31 -3.00
C SER A 165 3.88 -13.49 -1.51
N GLY A 166 4.11 -14.74 -1.09
CA GLY A 166 4.31 -15.13 0.32
C GLY A 166 2.99 -15.29 1.08
N ALA A 167 2.13 -14.27 1.01
CA ALA A 167 0.73 -14.32 1.44
C ALA A 167 -0.11 -13.35 0.61
N LYS A 168 -1.39 -13.65 0.37
CA LYS A 168 -2.32 -12.70 -0.26
C LYS A 168 -2.90 -11.79 0.82
N GLY A 169 -2.92 -10.48 0.61
CA GLY A 169 -3.51 -9.57 1.59
C GLY A 169 -3.21 -8.12 1.33
N THR A 170 -3.93 -7.26 2.05
CA THR A 170 -3.73 -5.82 2.04
C THR A 170 -3.53 -5.30 3.45
N GLY A 171 -2.83 -4.19 3.57
CA GLY A 171 -2.60 -3.54 4.85
C GLY A 171 -2.43 -2.04 4.73
N ASN A 172 -2.42 -1.38 5.88
CA ASN A 172 -2.00 -0.01 6.01
C ASN A 172 -0.51 0.01 6.40
N VAL A 173 0.20 0.98 5.84
CA VAL A 173 1.58 1.28 6.21
C VAL A 173 1.59 2.63 6.90
N SER A 174 2.21 2.69 8.07
CA SER A 174 2.45 3.94 8.78
C SER A 174 3.85 3.94 9.38
N GLY A 175 4.46 5.11 9.50
CA GLY A 175 5.80 5.21 10.01
C GLY A 175 6.32 6.63 10.03
N TRP A 176 7.58 6.75 10.40
CA TRP A 176 8.31 8.00 10.36
C TRP A 176 9.80 7.73 10.15
N LEU A 177 10.51 8.74 9.64
CA LEU A 177 11.98 8.72 9.59
C LEU A 177 12.55 10.12 9.80
N ILE A 178 13.77 10.17 10.31
CA ILE A 178 14.59 11.37 10.38
C ILE A 178 15.75 11.17 9.40
N ALA A 179 15.71 11.92 8.31
CA ALA A 179 16.71 11.87 7.25
C ALA A 179 17.85 12.85 7.54
N ILE A 180 19.06 12.46 7.16
CA ILE A 180 20.19 13.39 7.01
C ILE A 180 20.20 13.83 5.55
N LEU A 181 20.23 15.15 5.35
CA LEU A 181 20.24 15.76 4.03
C LEU A 181 21.64 16.29 3.70
N ASP A 182 22.04 16.24 2.43
CA ASP A 182 23.20 16.97 1.94
C ASP A 182 22.90 18.47 1.72
N GLN A 183 23.88 19.20 1.18
CA GLN A 183 23.76 20.64 0.89
C GLN A 183 22.74 20.95 -0.21
N GLU A 184 22.45 19.97 -1.06
CA GLU A 184 21.49 20.05 -2.16
C GLU A 184 20.09 19.59 -1.72
N GLY A 185 19.96 19.13 -0.46
CA GLY A 185 18.77 18.64 0.21
C GLY A 185 18.33 17.24 -0.22
N HIS A 186 19.24 16.42 -0.75
CA HIS A 186 19.01 14.99 -0.98
C HIS A 186 19.20 14.19 0.31
N ILE A 187 18.39 13.15 0.48
CA ILE A 187 18.55 12.20 1.60
C ILE A 187 19.79 11.35 1.37
N THR A 188 20.74 11.39 2.30
CA THR A 188 22.00 10.62 2.26
C THR A 188 22.06 9.53 3.31
N SER A 189 21.34 9.66 4.42
CA SER A 189 21.22 8.60 5.43
C SER A 189 19.97 8.76 6.29
N ILE A 190 19.66 7.72 7.08
CA ILE A 190 18.57 7.71 8.05
C ILE A 190 19.19 7.66 9.44
N LEU A 191 18.86 8.66 10.26
CA LEU A 191 19.35 8.76 11.63
C LEU A 191 18.49 7.94 12.61
N ALA A 192 17.17 7.94 12.40
CA ALA A 192 16.21 7.15 13.14
C ALA A 192 14.96 6.93 12.28
N SER A 193 14.29 5.80 12.45
CA SER A 193 13.04 5.52 11.76
C SER A 193 12.23 4.42 12.42
N GLN A 194 10.95 4.39 12.08
CA GLN A 194 10.03 3.31 12.37
C GLN A 194 9.09 3.10 11.18
N LEU A 195 8.83 1.84 10.85
CA LEU A 195 7.75 1.44 9.94
C LEU A 195 6.88 0.40 10.62
N THR A 196 5.58 0.54 10.46
CA THR A 196 4.57 -0.41 10.89
C THR A 196 3.69 -0.75 9.70
N ILE A 197 3.47 -2.05 9.49
CA ILE A 197 2.53 -2.57 8.50
C ILE A 197 1.53 -3.42 9.25
N ALA A 198 0.25 -3.06 9.15
CA ALA A 198 -0.83 -3.79 9.78
C ALA A 198 -1.93 -4.09 8.77
N GLY A 199 -2.41 -5.32 8.73
CA GLY A 199 -3.35 -5.74 7.70
C GLY A 199 -3.98 -7.09 7.97
N GLN A 200 -4.56 -7.67 6.92
CA GLN A 200 -5.18 -8.98 6.93
C GLN A 200 -4.68 -9.82 5.76
N TRP A 201 -4.29 -11.06 6.06
CA TRP A 201 -4.05 -12.10 5.08
C TRP A 201 -5.36 -12.74 4.67
N VAL A 202 -5.49 -13.08 3.39
CA VAL A 202 -6.56 -13.92 2.85
C VAL A 202 -6.01 -15.34 2.72
N ARG A 203 -6.56 -16.27 3.51
CA ARG A 203 -6.29 -17.71 3.39
C ARG A 203 -7.40 -18.44 2.67
#